data_AF-A0A403T4S7-F1
#
_entry.id   AF-A0A403T4S7-F1
#
_cell.length_a   1.000
_cell.length_b   1.000
_cell.length_c   1.000
_cell.angle_alpha   90.00
_cell.angle_beta   90.00
_cell.angle_gamma   90.00
#
_symmetry.space_group_name_H-M   'P 1'
#
loop_
_entity.id
_entity.type
_entity.pdbx_description
1 polymer ?
#
loop_
_entity_poly.entity_id
_entity_poly.type
_entity_poly.pdbx_seq_one_letter_code
_entity_poly.pdbx_strand_id
1 'polypeptide(L)'
;MRMKRFNTSLKNTGVLFYLVLLSPGIMAETLNVQYDRGGILSLEPRVGLQAKACHSKADPMNIRVRFGPMLIGSDINVTIAINGNDYNKNYALFSSLPAVKNNAGMDLDFLVPFNVSIKGNASGTEGHYVTNAEIPKKVTYGDVVCFARNYNNIGTGRTDTQSSGGYLPILTTKMGGGNYDAFLPRRENLGACSDREDNQSEDYYWPDYHKRAKAFQDSREDGFLFKHKFYRSKKITEGTPSTTKLIFSDFSSSVSNEIHDGDFVYRFPLGSGHAAMNLSGGDFLLSLNNRNISSMTLTVSESGASEVWTWKAAVNDGNNLNLTRSLALGVTALASDNSDPYAKNLFYAKNDFYKGTLAGKGALNQAYTDYINNTVPLSLPQDSAGDINLVNTDNLIFTIGQKPNTQGYGSMTFSAYGQPLKFGPLLVGSKEVASAMQMRNACY
;
A
#
# COMPACT_ATOMS: atom_id res chain seq x y z
N MET A 1 -22.67 60.19 74.96
CA MET A 1 -21.58 59.31 74.47
C MET A 1 -21.60 59.30 72.94
N ARG A 2 -20.50 59.69 72.29
CA ARG A 2 -20.36 59.74 70.82
C ARG A 2 -19.97 58.36 70.29
N MET A 3 -20.69 57.84 69.29
CA MET A 3 -20.25 56.68 68.51
C MET A 3 -19.05 57.08 67.63
N LYS A 4 -17.94 56.36 67.75
CA LYS A 4 -16.80 56.44 66.83
C LYS A 4 -17.13 55.64 65.57
N ARG A 5 -17.16 56.32 64.41
CA ARG A 5 -17.06 55.66 63.10
C ARG A 5 -15.62 55.18 62.91
N PHE A 6 -15.43 53.89 62.65
CA PHE A 6 -14.17 53.38 62.12
C PHE A 6 -14.22 53.49 60.59
N ASN A 7 -13.37 54.37 60.03
CA ASN A 7 -13.06 54.40 58.61
C ASN A 7 -12.11 53.24 58.30
N THR A 8 -12.62 52.13 57.77
CA THR A 8 -11.78 51.08 57.18
C THR A 8 -11.36 51.54 55.78
N SER A 9 -10.09 51.92 55.68
CA SER A 9 -9.43 52.47 54.49
C SER A 9 -9.39 51.50 53.30
N LEU A 10 -9.51 52.06 52.09
CA LEU A 10 -9.49 51.48 50.74
C LEU A 10 -8.20 50.69 50.37
N LYS A 11 -7.38 50.24 51.31
CA LYS A 11 -6.16 49.46 51.03
C LYS A 11 -6.39 47.95 50.88
N ASN A 12 -7.53 47.41 51.33
CA ASN A 12 -7.79 45.97 51.30
C ASN A 12 -8.45 45.46 50.00
N THR A 13 -8.89 46.34 49.10
CA THR A 13 -9.48 45.93 47.82
C THR A 13 -8.42 45.38 46.85
N GLY A 14 -7.18 45.89 46.93
CA GLY A 14 -6.08 45.41 46.09
C GLY A 14 -5.62 43.99 46.43
N VAL A 15 -5.67 43.62 47.71
CA VAL A 15 -5.27 42.26 48.17
C VAL A 15 -6.31 41.22 47.79
N LEU A 16 -7.61 41.56 47.84
CA LEU A 16 -8.69 40.69 47.39
C LEU A 16 -8.69 40.45 45.87
N PHE A 17 -8.36 41.47 45.07
CA PHE A 17 -8.20 41.31 43.62
C PHE A 17 -7.01 40.41 43.26
N TYR A 18 -5.91 40.48 44.01
CA TYR A 18 -4.75 39.61 43.80
C TYR A 18 -5.01 38.14 44.19
N LEU A 19 -5.79 37.89 45.25
CA LEU A 19 -6.15 36.53 45.66
C LEU A 19 -7.12 35.83 44.70
N VAL A 20 -8.04 36.57 44.08
CA VAL A 20 -8.98 36.04 43.06
C VAL A 20 -8.26 35.72 41.73
N LEU A 21 -7.18 36.42 41.41
CA LEU A 21 -6.38 36.17 40.20
C LEU A 21 -5.36 35.02 40.35
N LEU A 22 -4.96 34.66 41.57
CA LEU A 22 -3.89 33.68 41.81
C LEU A 22 -4.36 32.33 42.39
N SER A 23 -5.62 32.19 42.86
CA SER A 23 -6.12 30.89 43.37
C SER A 23 -7.66 30.81 43.35
N PRO A 24 -8.30 30.24 42.31
CA PRO A 24 -9.77 30.16 42.26
C PRO A 24 -10.37 29.19 43.30
N GLY A 25 -9.57 28.31 43.90
CA GLY A 25 -10.07 27.15 44.65
C GLY A 25 -10.21 27.29 46.17
N ILE A 26 -9.83 28.40 46.81
CA ILE A 26 -9.69 28.42 48.30
C ILE A 26 -10.88 29.07 49.05
N MET A 27 -11.88 29.62 48.37
CA MET A 27 -12.99 30.32 49.04
C MET A 27 -14.37 29.66 48.90
N ALA A 28 -14.43 28.35 48.64
CA ALA A 28 -15.71 27.63 48.48
C ALA A 28 -16.20 26.87 49.73
N GLU A 29 -15.36 26.62 50.77
CA GLU A 29 -15.74 25.62 51.79
C GLU A 29 -16.13 26.13 53.19
N THR A 30 -16.12 27.43 53.51
CA THR A 30 -16.39 27.83 54.92
C THR A 30 -17.32 29.02 55.16
N LEU A 31 -18.02 29.54 54.15
CA LEU A 31 -19.00 30.61 54.39
C LEU A 31 -20.28 30.35 53.60
N ASN A 32 -21.32 29.99 54.35
CA ASN A 32 -22.71 29.80 53.93
C ASN A 32 -23.34 31.14 53.52
N VAL A 33 -22.78 31.77 52.49
CA VAL A 33 -23.22 33.07 51.95
C VAL A 33 -24.07 32.78 50.71
N GLN A 34 -25.38 32.94 50.86
CA GLN A 34 -26.29 33.08 49.73
C GLN A 34 -25.89 34.31 48.93
N TYR A 35 -25.20 34.11 47.81
CA TYR A 35 -25.03 35.13 46.79
C TYR A 35 -26.32 35.22 45.96
N ASP A 36 -27.26 36.04 46.40
CA ASP A 36 -28.35 36.51 45.55
C ASP A 36 -27.97 37.88 44.96
N ARG A 37 -27.15 37.84 43.91
CA ARG A 37 -26.96 38.96 42.99
C ARG A 37 -27.29 38.46 41.58
N GLY A 38 -28.49 38.80 41.12
CA GLY A 38 -28.88 38.67 39.71
C GLY A 38 -27.82 39.34 38.82
N GLY A 39 -27.05 38.51 38.12
CA GLY A 39 -25.96 38.97 37.25
C GLY A 39 -24.78 38.01 37.11
N ILE A 40 -24.61 37.03 38.00
CA ILE A 40 -23.57 36.01 37.87
C ILE A 40 -24.21 34.63 38.02
N LEU A 41 -24.74 34.10 36.91
CA LEU A 41 -24.73 32.64 36.72
C LEU A 41 -23.26 32.23 36.92
N SER A 42 -23.01 31.26 37.81
CA SER A 42 -21.67 30.85 38.23
C SER A 42 -20.74 30.67 37.02
N LEU A 43 -19.43 30.86 37.18
CA LEU A 43 -18.51 30.68 36.05
C LEU A 43 -18.55 29.24 35.48
N GLU A 44 -18.99 28.25 36.25
CA GLU A 44 -18.97 26.83 35.90
C GLU A 44 -19.79 26.42 34.66
N PRO A 45 -21.04 26.87 34.42
CA PRO A 45 -21.81 26.45 33.26
C PRO A 45 -21.26 27.10 31.98
N ARG A 46 -20.71 28.31 32.05
CA ARG A 46 -20.10 28.97 30.88
C ARG A 46 -18.73 28.39 30.56
N VAL A 47 -17.90 28.09 31.56
CA VAL A 47 -16.62 27.38 31.36
C VAL A 47 -16.87 25.96 30.84
N GLY A 48 -17.89 25.26 31.34
CA GLY A 48 -18.29 23.94 30.83
C GLY A 48 -18.85 23.98 29.40
N LEU A 49 -19.62 25.03 29.04
CA LEU A 49 -20.07 25.25 27.65
C LEU A 49 -18.91 25.66 26.72
N GLN A 50 -17.93 26.41 27.23
CA GLN A 50 -16.71 26.75 26.51
C GLN A 50 -15.82 25.52 26.28
N ALA A 51 -15.62 24.69 27.30
CA ALA A 51 -14.89 23.43 27.18
C ALA A 51 -15.57 22.45 26.20
N LYS A 52 -16.91 22.44 26.13
CA LYS A 52 -17.66 21.66 25.12
C LYS A 52 -17.53 22.20 23.69
N ALA A 53 -17.22 23.48 23.53
CA ALA A 53 -17.04 24.11 22.22
C ALA A 53 -15.61 23.99 21.70
N CYS A 54 -14.65 23.65 22.57
CA CYS A 54 -13.28 23.39 22.18
C CYS A 54 -13.09 21.92 21.82
N HIS A 55 -12.39 21.70 20.71
CA HIS A 55 -12.08 20.36 20.24
C HIS A 55 -11.04 19.70 21.12
N SER A 56 -11.18 18.39 21.33
CA SER A 56 -10.29 17.62 22.18
C SER A 56 -9.76 16.40 21.46
N LYS A 57 -8.78 15.73 22.08
CA LYS A 57 -8.28 14.46 21.58
C LYS A 57 -9.30 13.31 21.66
N ALA A 58 -10.40 13.51 22.40
CA ALA A 58 -11.52 12.58 22.44
C ALA A 58 -12.35 12.61 21.15
N ASP A 59 -12.25 13.68 20.35
CA ASP A 59 -13.08 13.84 19.16
C ASP A 59 -12.62 12.89 18.05
N PRO A 60 -13.56 12.29 17.28
CA PRO A 60 -13.21 11.41 16.17
C PRO A 60 -12.50 12.20 15.06
N MET A 61 -11.73 11.50 14.23
CA MET A 61 -10.99 12.11 13.13
C MET A 61 -11.00 11.19 11.92
N ASN A 62 -11.22 11.75 10.73
CA ASN A 62 -11.09 10.98 9.50
C ASN A 62 -9.77 11.28 8.80
N ILE A 63 -9.16 10.22 8.28
CA ILE A 63 -7.98 10.28 7.42
C ILE A 63 -8.35 9.63 6.10
N ARG A 64 -8.35 10.41 5.03
CA ARG A 64 -8.68 9.95 3.69
C ARG A 64 -7.41 9.81 2.87
N VAL A 65 -7.20 8.65 2.25
CA VAL A 65 -6.09 8.42 1.32
C VAL A 65 -6.68 8.18 -0.06
N ARG A 66 -6.41 9.12 -0.96
CA ARG A 66 -6.89 9.12 -2.34
C ARG A 66 -5.75 8.81 -3.29
N PHE A 67 -6.07 7.99 -4.28
CA PHE A 67 -5.20 7.64 -5.37
C PHE A 67 -5.82 8.16 -6.67
N GLY A 68 -5.12 9.07 -7.33
CA GLY A 68 -5.46 9.50 -8.68
C GLY A 68 -5.03 8.46 -9.72
N PRO A 69 -5.35 8.71 -11.00
CA PRO A 69 -4.86 7.87 -12.09
C PRO A 69 -3.33 7.81 -12.11
N MET A 70 -2.75 6.62 -12.26
CA MET A 70 -1.31 6.42 -12.30
C MET A 70 -0.93 5.27 -13.24
N LEU A 71 0.03 5.51 -14.13
CA LEU A 71 0.68 4.50 -14.94
C LEU A 71 2.08 4.22 -14.39
N ILE A 72 2.25 2.99 -13.93
CA ILE A 72 3.35 2.55 -13.08
C ILE A 72 4.00 1.32 -13.73
N GLY A 73 5.34 1.33 -13.85
CA GLY A 73 6.10 0.28 -14.54
C GLY A 73 6.50 -0.91 -13.65
N SER A 74 6.12 -0.91 -12.38
CA SER A 74 6.51 -1.88 -11.35
C SER A 74 5.52 -1.87 -10.18
N ASP A 75 5.70 -2.77 -9.22
CA ASP A 75 4.88 -2.82 -8.01
C ASP A 75 5.03 -1.55 -7.16
N ILE A 76 3.94 -0.81 -7.01
CA ILE A 76 3.82 0.24 -5.99
C ILE A 76 3.24 -0.36 -4.71
N ASN A 77 3.83 -0.02 -3.60
CA ASN A 77 3.31 -0.38 -2.29
C ASN A 77 3.14 0.88 -1.45
N VAL A 78 1.88 1.17 -1.11
CA VAL A 78 1.52 2.29 -0.24
C VAL A 78 0.98 1.74 1.07
N THR A 79 1.59 2.17 2.17
CA THR A 79 1.17 1.78 3.51
C THR A 79 0.96 2.99 4.39
N ILE A 80 -0.01 2.89 5.29
CA ILE A 80 -0.19 3.85 6.39
C ILE A 80 -0.12 3.11 7.71
N ALA A 81 0.71 3.61 8.62
CA ALA A 81 0.78 3.16 10.00
C ALA A 81 0.26 4.27 10.92
N ILE A 82 -0.61 3.93 11.87
CA ILE A 82 -1.18 4.87 12.85
C ILE A 82 -1.10 4.20 14.21
N ASN A 83 -0.39 4.83 15.14
CA ASN A 83 -0.34 4.41 16.53
C ASN A 83 -0.97 5.50 17.39
N GLY A 84 -1.78 5.08 18.35
CA GLY A 84 -2.50 5.96 19.26
C GLY A 84 -2.85 5.23 20.54
N ASN A 85 -3.49 5.95 21.45
CA ASN A 85 -3.90 5.40 22.74
C ASN A 85 -5.32 5.83 23.06
N ASP A 86 -6.00 5.03 23.86
CA ASP A 86 -7.27 5.42 24.47
C ASP A 86 -7.14 6.79 25.13
N TYR A 87 -8.22 7.57 25.06
CA TYR A 87 -8.25 8.92 25.60
C TYR A 87 -9.26 9.01 26.73
N ASN A 88 -8.78 9.38 27.92
CA ASN A 88 -9.66 9.69 29.04
C ASN A 88 -10.25 11.09 28.84
N LYS A 89 -11.57 11.19 28.70
CA LYS A 89 -12.27 12.48 28.57
C LYS A 89 -11.96 13.35 29.80
N ASN A 90 -11.21 14.42 29.60
CA ASN A 90 -11.06 15.48 30.58
C ASN A 90 -11.57 16.80 30.00
N TYR A 91 -12.24 17.59 30.84
CA TYR A 91 -12.72 18.93 30.49
C TYR A 91 -11.78 20.02 31.01
N ALA A 92 -10.52 19.67 31.28
CA ALA A 92 -9.51 20.62 31.72
C ALA A 92 -9.14 21.53 30.54
N LEU A 93 -9.13 22.84 30.78
CA LEU A 93 -8.64 23.84 29.82
C LEU A 93 -7.21 23.47 29.41
N PHE A 94 -6.92 23.52 28.10
CA PHE A 94 -5.64 23.12 27.50
C PHE A 94 -4.48 23.95 28.06
N SER A 95 -3.89 23.53 29.19
CA SER A 95 -2.68 24.14 29.72
C SER A 95 -1.47 23.38 29.19
N SER A 96 -0.50 24.10 28.64
CA SER A 96 0.83 23.62 28.22
C SER A 96 1.74 23.20 29.38
N LEU A 97 1.22 23.13 30.60
CA LEU A 97 1.96 22.72 31.79
C LEU A 97 1.84 21.21 31.99
N PRO A 98 2.90 20.54 32.49
CA PRO A 98 2.86 19.13 32.85
C PRO A 98 2.05 18.95 34.14
N ALA A 99 0.74 19.19 34.08
CA ALA A 99 -0.10 19.24 35.25
C ALA A 99 -1.01 18.01 35.33
N VAL A 100 -0.76 17.25 36.41
CA VAL A 100 -1.59 16.23 37.04
C VAL A 100 -1.38 14.79 36.55
N LYS A 101 -0.29 14.19 37.04
CA LYS A 101 -0.05 12.74 37.13
C LYS A 101 -0.93 12.00 38.16
N ASN A 102 -1.98 12.64 38.69
CA ASN A 102 -2.90 12.02 39.65
C ASN A 102 -4.28 11.91 39.02
N ASN A 103 -4.45 10.99 38.08
CA ASN A 103 -5.79 10.51 37.75
C ASN A 103 -6.26 9.61 38.89
N ALA A 104 -7.23 10.09 39.66
CA ALA A 104 -8.19 9.21 40.33
C ALA A 104 -8.69 8.18 39.31
N GLY A 105 -8.89 6.93 39.74
CA GLY A 105 -9.03 5.74 38.90
C GLY A 105 -9.78 5.97 37.58
N MET A 106 -9.22 5.44 36.49
CA MET A 106 -9.85 5.42 35.16
C MET A 106 -11.21 4.73 35.26
N ASP A 107 -12.27 5.52 35.38
CA ASP A 107 -13.62 5.05 35.18
C ASP A 107 -13.80 4.80 33.67
N LEU A 108 -14.12 3.54 33.32
CA LEU A 108 -14.26 3.07 31.95
C LEU A 108 -15.30 3.88 31.17
N ASP A 109 -16.28 4.49 31.86
CA ASP A 109 -17.33 5.30 31.25
C ASP A 109 -16.79 6.62 30.64
N PHE A 110 -15.60 7.06 31.05
CA PHE A 110 -14.95 8.27 30.52
C PHE A 110 -13.82 7.98 29.53
N LEU A 111 -13.55 6.70 29.25
CA LEU A 111 -12.53 6.29 28.30
C LEU A 111 -13.12 6.24 26.88
N VAL A 112 -12.50 6.97 25.95
CA VAL A 112 -12.75 6.76 24.51
C VAL A 112 -11.67 5.81 24.01
N PRO A 113 -12.02 4.58 23.58
CA PRO A 113 -11.03 3.64 23.07
C PRO A 113 -10.33 4.22 21.83
N PHE A 114 -9.16 3.72 21.46
CA PHE A 114 -8.50 4.04 20.20
C PHE A 114 -8.70 2.89 19.20
N ASN A 115 -9.50 3.15 18.17
CA ASN A 115 -9.68 2.22 17.08
C ASN A 115 -9.65 2.94 15.73
N VAL A 116 -9.27 2.18 14.71
CA VAL A 116 -9.27 2.62 13.31
C VAL A 116 -10.21 1.72 12.54
N SER A 117 -11.22 2.32 11.92
CA SER A 117 -12.09 1.63 10.96
C SER A 117 -11.72 2.04 9.54
N ILE A 118 -11.65 1.10 8.60
CA ILE A 118 -11.28 1.39 7.22
C ILE A 118 -12.35 0.92 6.23
N LYS A 119 -12.69 1.79 5.28
CA LYS A 119 -13.52 1.47 4.12
C LYS A 119 -12.97 2.15 2.87
N GLY A 120 -13.13 1.51 1.73
CA GLY A 120 -12.67 2.10 0.48
C GLY A 120 -12.54 1.10 -0.64
N ASN A 121 -12.11 1.60 -1.79
CA ASN A 121 -11.86 0.78 -2.96
C ASN A 121 -10.76 1.37 -3.84
N ALA A 122 -10.21 0.53 -4.70
CA ALA A 122 -9.30 0.88 -5.77
C ALA A 122 -9.56 -0.01 -6.98
N SER A 123 -9.29 0.52 -8.17
CA SER A 123 -9.47 -0.24 -9.41
C SER A 123 -8.46 0.17 -10.47
N GLY A 124 -8.19 -0.73 -11.39
CA GLY A 124 -7.24 -0.51 -12.48
C GLY A 124 -7.04 -1.77 -13.31
N THR A 125 -5.98 -1.75 -14.10
CA THR A 125 -5.52 -2.87 -14.91
C THR A 125 -4.08 -3.19 -14.55
N GLU A 126 -3.76 -4.45 -14.34
CA GLU A 126 -2.42 -4.93 -14.01
C GLU A 126 -1.89 -5.90 -15.08
N GLY A 127 -0.59 -5.84 -15.33
CA GLY A 127 0.14 -6.66 -16.27
C GLY A 127 0.97 -7.72 -15.55
N HIS A 128 0.86 -8.97 -16.01
CA HIS A 128 1.59 -10.12 -15.49
C HIS A 128 2.30 -10.88 -16.62
N TYR A 129 3.52 -11.34 -16.35
CA TYR A 129 4.24 -12.20 -17.29
C TYR A 129 3.76 -13.65 -17.15
N VAL A 130 3.29 -14.22 -18.26
CA VAL A 130 2.99 -15.66 -18.38
C VAL A 130 4.05 -16.31 -19.24
N THR A 131 4.75 -17.29 -18.66
CA THR A 131 5.77 -18.08 -19.35
C THR A 131 5.18 -19.42 -19.75
N ASN A 132 5.11 -19.68 -21.05
CA ASN A 132 4.82 -21.00 -21.57
C ASN A 132 6.12 -21.81 -21.62
N ALA A 133 6.11 -22.98 -20.98
CA ALA A 133 7.28 -23.84 -20.91
C ALA A 133 7.75 -24.31 -22.30
N GLU A 134 9.06 -24.51 -22.44
CA GLU A 134 9.63 -25.16 -23.61
C GLU A 134 9.07 -26.58 -23.75
N ILE A 135 8.68 -26.95 -24.97
CA ILE A 135 8.44 -28.35 -25.32
C ILE A 135 9.72 -28.83 -26.00
N PRO A 136 10.52 -29.71 -25.37
CA PRO A 136 11.78 -30.15 -25.94
C PRO A 136 11.54 -30.92 -27.24
N LYS A 137 12.45 -30.76 -28.20
CA LYS A 137 12.47 -31.54 -29.43
C LYS A 137 12.49 -33.03 -29.09
N LYS A 138 11.49 -33.79 -29.58
CA LYS A 138 11.40 -35.23 -29.36
C LYS A 138 11.71 -35.98 -30.64
N VAL A 139 12.72 -36.84 -30.57
CA VAL A 139 13.03 -37.80 -31.63
C VAL A 139 12.46 -39.15 -31.22
N THR A 140 11.60 -39.74 -32.06
CA THR A 140 11.08 -41.09 -31.86
C THR A 140 11.57 -41.96 -33.01
N TYR A 141 12.15 -43.11 -32.66
CA TYR A 141 12.59 -44.10 -33.62
C TYR A 141 11.55 -45.21 -33.71
N GLY A 142 11.32 -45.73 -34.91
CA GLY A 142 10.35 -46.79 -35.15
C GLY A 142 10.77 -47.68 -36.32
N ASP A 143 9.95 -48.68 -36.62
CA ASP A 143 10.21 -49.67 -37.67
C ASP A 143 11.53 -50.41 -37.42
N VAL A 144 11.47 -51.31 -36.44
CA VAL A 144 12.61 -52.07 -35.90
C VAL A 144 13.10 -53.07 -36.94
N VAL A 145 14.43 -53.14 -37.08
CA VAL A 145 15.15 -54.05 -37.95
C VAL A 145 16.29 -54.71 -37.20
N CYS A 146 16.54 -55.97 -37.55
CA CYS A 146 17.59 -56.79 -36.97
C CYS A 146 18.25 -57.65 -38.04
N PHE A 147 19.53 -57.97 -37.88
CA PHE A 147 20.25 -58.87 -38.79
C PHE A 147 20.38 -60.25 -38.20
N ALA A 148 20.36 -61.34 -38.97
CA ALA A 148 20.59 -62.68 -38.42
C ALA A 148 21.72 -63.39 -39.16
N ARG A 149 22.57 -64.09 -38.39
CA ARG A 149 23.79 -64.73 -38.90
C ARG A 149 23.51 -65.78 -39.98
N ASN A 150 22.34 -66.41 -39.93
CA ASN A 150 21.92 -67.45 -40.87
C ASN A 150 21.39 -66.90 -42.20
N TYR A 151 21.31 -65.57 -42.36
CA TYR A 151 20.81 -64.89 -43.55
C TYR A 151 21.91 -64.01 -44.16
N ASN A 152 22.92 -64.67 -44.72
CA ASN A 152 23.90 -64.03 -45.59
C ASN A 152 23.39 -64.01 -47.04
N ASN A 153 23.72 -62.98 -47.81
CA ASN A 153 23.46 -62.99 -49.24
C ASN A 153 24.39 -64.02 -49.91
N ILE A 154 23.84 -65.18 -50.30
CA ILE A 154 24.59 -66.32 -50.87
C ILE A 154 25.13 -66.02 -52.30
N GLY A 155 24.91 -64.82 -52.86
CA GLY A 155 25.19 -64.55 -54.28
C GLY A 155 26.38 -63.65 -54.63
N THR A 156 26.96 -62.89 -53.71
CA THR A 156 28.01 -61.90 -54.05
C THR A 156 29.03 -61.84 -52.93
N GLY A 157 30.31 -62.05 -53.26
CA GLY A 157 31.41 -62.05 -52.29
C GLY A 157 31.37 -60.86 -51.35
N ARG A 158 31.78 -61.09 -50.09
CA ARG A 158 32.05 -60.06 -49.07
C ARG A 158 32.95 -58.98 -49.69
N THR A 159 32.35 -57.96 -50.24
CA THR A 159 33.04 -56.77 -50.69
C THR A 159 32.75 -55.68 -49.67
N ASP A 160 33.80 -54.98 -49.30
CA ASP A 160 33.88 -53.78 -48.48
C ASP A 160 32.85 -52.69 -48.84
N THR A 161 32.29 -52.76 -50.04
CA THR A 161 31.24 -51.87 -50.56
C THR A 161 29.82 -52.19 -50.08
N GLN A 162 29.55 -53.36 -49.45
CA GLN A 162 28.20 -53.73 -49.02
C GLN A 162 27.85 -53.19 -47.64
N SER A 163 26.81 -52.36 -47.55
CA SER A 163 26.47 -51.59 -46.35
C SER A 163 26.20 -52.43 -45.09
N SER A 164 25.74 -53.67 -45.18
CA SER A 164 25.58 -54.55 -44.00
C SER A 164 26.65 -55.63 -43.86
N GLY A 165 27.78 -55.55 -44.60
CA GLY A 165 28.77 -56.63 -44.64
C GLY A 165 28.27 -57.91 -45.33
N GLY A 166 27.17 -57.81 -46.09
CA GLY A 166 26.54 -58.91 -46.82
C GLY A 166 25.39 -59.62 -46.07
N TYR A 167 25.02 -59.15 -44.88
CA TYR A 167 23.88 -59.70 -44.14
C TYR A 167 22.57 -59.03 -44.52
N LEU A 168 21.49 -59.79 -44.55
CA LEU A 168 20.18 -59.27 -44.91
C LEU A 168 19.43 -58.81 -43.64
N PRO A 169 18.84 -57.60 -43.65
CA PRO A 169 18.00 -57.15 -42.55
C PRO A 169 16.68 -57.93 -42.54
N ILE A 170 16.27 -58.37 -41.37
CA ILE A 170 14.93 -58.88 -41.10
C ILE A 170 14.03 -57.66 -40.88
N LEU A 171 13.05 -57.50 -41.75
CA LEU A 171 12.17 -56.35 -41.75
C LEU A 171 10.85 -56.72 -41.09
N THR A 172 10.26 -55.81 -40.32
CA THR A 172 8.90 -55.99 -39.79
C THR A 172 7.83 -55.49 -40.77
N THR A 173 8.22 -54.65 -41.74
CA THR A 173 7.35 -54.08 -42.78
C THR A 173 8.03 -54.03 -44.17
N LYS A 174 7.26 -54.09 -45.27
CA LYS A 174 7.75 -54.04 -46.66
C LYS A 174 8.57 -52.75 -46.92
N MET A 175 9.70 -52.86 -47.64
CA MET A 175 10.41 -51.69 -48.18
C MET A 175 9.69 -51.18 -49.44
N GLY A 176 9.47 -49.87 -49.54
CA GLY A 176 9.09 -49.23 -50.79
C GLY A 176 10.29 -49.07 -51.71
N GLY A 177 10.16 -49.46 -52.98
CA GLY A 177 11.15 -49.18 -54.04
C GLY A 177 12.28 -50.21 -54.15
N GLY A 178 11.97 -51.40 -54.67
CA GLY A 178 12.95 -52.42 -55.04
C GLY A 178 12.38 -53.84 -54.91
N ASN A 179 12.96 -54.81 -55.63
CA ASN A 179 12.50 -56.21 -55.67
C ASN A 179 12.86 -57.00 -54.38
N TYR A 180 12.81 -56.33 -53.22
CA TYR A 180 13.13 -56.88 -51.90
C TYR A 180 11.92 -57.54 -51.21
N ASP A 181 10.81 -57.72 -51.95
CA ASP A 181 9.62 -58.46 -51.50
C ASP A 181 9.93 -59.90 -51.06
N ALA A 182 11.05 -60.47 -51.53
CA ALA A 182 11.54 -61.80 -51.13
C ALA A 182 12.06 -61.88 -49.68
N PHE A 183 12.23 -60.75 -48.98
CA PHE A 183 12.88 -60.68 -47.65
C PHE A 183 11.92 -60.30 -46.53
N LEU A 184 10.61 -60.45 -46.76
CA LEU A 184 9.60 -60.34 -45.69
C LEU A 184 9.77 -61.49 -44.69
N PRO A 185 9.48 -61.25 -43.40
CA PRO A 185 9.67 -62.25 -42.38
C PRO A 185 8.71 -63.42 -42.67
N ARG A 186 9.24 -64.61 -42.92
CA ARG A 186 8.47 -65.84 -42.68
C ARG A 186 8.10 -65.85 -41.19
N ARG A 187 6.92 -66.37 -40.82
CA ARG A 187 6.38 -66.38 -39.43
C ARG A 187 7.40 -66.78 -38.34
N GLU A 188 8.37 -67.60 -38.72
CA GLU A 188 9.53 -68.07 -37.96
C GLU A 188 10.55 -66.99 -37.53
N ASN A 189 10.52 -65.78 -38.11
CA ASN A 189 11.49 -64.70 -37.85
C ASN A 189 10.98 -63.58 -36.90
N LEU A 190 9.74 -63.66 -36.43
CA LEU A 190 9.10 -62.59 -35.63
C LEU A 190 9.74 -62.38 -34.24
N GLY A 191 10.46 -63.39 -33.71
CA GLY A 191 11.21 -63.30 -32.45
C GLY A 191 12.67 -62.82 -32.61
N ALA A 192 13.17 -62.64 -33.83
CA ALA A 192 14.61 -62.43 -34.05
C ALA A 192 15.16 -61.11 -33.45
N CYS A 193 14.28 -60.16 -33.13
CA CYS A 193 14.61 -58.90 -32.50
C CYS A 193 14.35 -58.86 -30.99
N SER A 194 13.56 -59.77 -30.40
CA SER A 194 13.04 -59.59 -29.03
C SER A 194 14.15 -59.48 -27.99
N ASP A 195 15.20 -60.30 -28.14
CA ASP A 195 16.24 -60.50 -27.12
C ASP A 195 17.47 -59.60 -27.33
N ARG A 196 17.37 -58.62 -28.24
CA ARG A 196 18.46 -57.69 -28.58
C ARG A 196 18.41 -56.40 -27.80
N GLU A 197 19.58 -55.82 -27.60
CA GLU A 197 19.74 -54.52 -26.95
C GLU A 197 19.00 -53.44 -27.74
N ASP A 198 18.08 -52.77 -27.05
CA ASP A 198 17.31 -51.65 -27.57
C ASP A 198 17.99 -50.33 -27.20
N ASN A 199 18.61 -49.70 -28.20
CA ASN A 199 19.28 -48.42 -28.05
C ASN A 199 18.70 -47.42 -29.07
N GLN A 200 17.55 -46.84 -28.76
CA GLN A 200 16.92 -45.80 -29.60
C GLN A 200 17.76 -44.52 -29.63
N SER A 201 18.72 -44.44 -30.56
CA SER A 201 19.54 -43.26 -30.81
C SER A 201 19.90 -43.13 -32.29
N GLU A 202 20.51 -42.00 -32.66
CA GLU A 202 20.99 -41.75 -34.04
C GLU A 202 22.04 -42.78 -34.46
N ASP A 203 22.76 -43.35 -33.49
CA ASP A 203 23.83 -44.30 -33.75
C ASP A 203 23.32 -45.63 -34.30
N TYR A 204 22.05 -45.96 -34.05
CA TYR A 204 21.36 -47.17 -34.51
C TYR A 204 20.27 -46.87 -35.56
N TYR A 205 20.18 -45.62 -36.03
CA TYR A 205 19.30 -45.23 -37.10
C TYR A 205 19.86 -45.70 -38.46
N TRP A 206 19.10 -46.56 -39.14
CA TRP A 206 19.46 -47.22 -40.40
C TRP A 206 18.34 -47.00 -41.43
N PRO A 207 18.22 -45.81 -42.04
CA PRO A 207 17.06 -45.43 -42.86
C PRO A 207 16.90 -46.25 -44.14
N ASP A 208 17.99 -46.72 -44.73
CA ASP A 208 17.96 -47.53 -45.95
C ASP A 208 19.11 -48.55 -45.96
N TYR A 209 18.96 -49.65 -46.70
CA TYR A 209 19.95 -50.74 -46.71
C TYR A 209 21.37 -50.26 -47.04
N HIS A 210 21.50 -49.22 -47.86
CA HIS A 210 22.78 -48.72 -48.34
C HIS A 210 23.42 -47.67 -47.40
N LYS A 211 22.68 -47.10 -46.45
CA LYS A 211 23.18 -46.13 -45.45
C LYS A 211 23.36 -46.80 -44.09
N ARG A 212 24.62 -47.14 -43.79
CA ARG A 212 25.04 -47.73 -42.50
C ARG A 212 24.68 -46.84 -41.33
N ALA A 213 24.14 -47.44 -40.26
CA ALA A 213 24.03 -46.80 -38.96
C ALA A 213 25.41 -46.38 -38.44
N LYS A 214 25.49 -45.23 -37.77
CA LYS A 214 26.76 -44.59 -37.41
C LYS A 214 27.62 -45.48 -36.50
N ALA A 215 27.04 -46.12 -35.48
CA ALA A 215 27.81 -47.02 -34.62
C ALA A 215 28.42 -48.21 -35.39
N PHE A 216 27.78 -48.65 -36.48
CA PHE A 216 28.32 -49.72 -37.33
C PHE A 216 29.44 -49.22 -38.27
N GLN A 217 29.50 -47.92 -38.58
CA GLN A 217 30.65 -47.36 -39.31
C GLN A 217 31.92 -47.40 -38.46
N ASP A 218 31.75 -47.19 -37.14
CA ASP A 218 32.86 -47.15 -36.17
C ASP A 218 33.25 -48.56 -35.65
N SER A 219 32.38 -49.57 -35.74
CA SER A 219 32.66 -50.96 -35.35
C SER A 219 32.65 -51.93 -36.55
N ARG A 220 33.78 -52.59 -36.86
CA ARG A 220 33.89 -53.52 -38.01
C ARG A 220 33.50 -54.98 -37.74
N GLU A 221 32.74 -55.27 -36.69
CA GLU A 221 32.52 -56.66 -36.27
C GLU A 221 31.11 -57.20 -36.56
N ASP A 222 31.07 -58.43 -37.09
CA ASP A 222 29.88 -59.26 -37.24
C ASP A 222 29.04 -59.32 -35.95
N GLY A 223 29.68 -59.27 -34.77
CA GLY A 223 29.02 -59.29 -33.47
C GLY A 223 28.06 -58.11 -33.22
N PHE A 224 28.35 -56.93 -33.78
CA PHE A 224 27.58 -55.71 -33.52
C PHE A 224 26.16 -55.77 -34.15
N LEU A 225 26.07 -56.19 -35.42
CA LEU A 225 24.78 -56.30 -36.14
C LEU A 225 23.81 -57.30 -35.49
N PHE A 226 24.34 -58.32 -34.83
CA PHE A 226 23.54 -59.38 -34.21
C PHE A 226 23.12 -59.06 -32.77
N LYS A 227 23.78 -58.10 -32.11
CA LYS A 227 23.52 -57.72 -30.72
C LYS A 227 22.45 -56.64 -30.56
N HIS A 228 22.33 -55.73 -31.54
CA HIS A 228 21.51 -54.54 -31.44
C HIS A 228 20.26 -54.55 -32.33
N LYS A 229 19.26 -53.76 -31.91
CA LYS A 229 18.12 -53.34 -32.74
C LYS A 229 18.50 -52.08 -33.52
N PHE A 230 18.05 -52.01 -34.76
CA PHE A 230 18.21 -50.85 -35.62
C PHE A 230 16.84 -50.27 -36.00
N TYR A 231 16.81 -49.01 -36.40
CA TYR A 231 15.58 -48.28 -36.65
C TYR A 231 15.56 -47.66 -38.04
N ARG A 232 14.54 -47.94 -38.84
CA ARG A 232 14.44 -47.38 -40.20
C ARG A 232 13.65 -46.09 -40.29
N SER A 233 12.75 -45.85 -39.34
CA SER A 233 11.97 -44.62 -39.32
C SER A 233 12.37 -43.75 -38.14
N LYS A 234 12.50 -42.45 -38.42
CA LYS A 234 12.75 -41.42 -37.43
C LYS A 234 11.68 -40.36 -37.61
N LYS A 235 10.87 -40.15 -36.58
CA LYS A 235 9.94 -39.03 -36.52
C LYS A 235 10.53 -37.97 -35.60
N ILE A 236 10.74 -36.79 -36.16
CA ILE A 236 11.14 -35.62 -35.40
C ILE A 236 9.89 -34.80 -35.13
N THR A 237 9.53 -34.66 -33.86
CA THR A 237 8.58 -33.64 -33.43
C THR A 237 9.40 -32.44 -33.01
N GLU A 238 9.30 -31.35 -33.77
CA GLU A 238 10.00 -30.11 -33.44
C GLU A 238 9.55 -29.59 -32.08
N GLY A 239 10.51 -29.08 -31.31
CA GLY A 239 10.23 -28.45 -30.04
C GLY A 239 9.66 -27.05 -30.23
N THR A 240 8.98 -26.53 -29.22
CA THR A 240 8.58 -25.11 -29.18
C THR A 240 9.40 -24.42 -28.10
N PRO A 241 10.11 -23.32 -28.42
CA PRO A 241 10.89 -22.59 -27.43
C PRO A 241 9.98 -22.01 -26.34
N SER A 242 10.54 -21.80 -25.15
CA SER A 242 9.86 -21.05 -24.11
C SER A 242 9.47 -19.66 -24.61
N THR A 243 8.27 -19.20 -24.28
CA THR A 243 7.81 -17.84 -24.61
C THR A 243 7.27 -17.17 -23.36
N THR A 244 7.71 -15.95 -23.08
CA THR A 244 7.10 -15.09 -22.06
C THR A 244 6.23 -14.05 -22.75
N LYS A 245 4.98 -13.91 -22.29
CA LYS A 245 4.02 -12.90 -22.80
C LYS A 245 3.52 -12.06 -21.64
N LEU A 246 3.36 -10.75 -21.87
CA LEU A 246 2.68 -9.86 -20.94
C LEU A 246 1.17 -9.96 -21.20
N ILE A 247 0.41 -10.30 -20.16
CA ILE A 247 -1.05 -10.36 -20.18
C ILE A 247 -1.59 -9.32 -19.20
N PHE A 248 -2.66 -8.63 -19.58
CA PHE A 248 -3.31 -7.64 -18.74
C PHE A 248 -4.63 -8.19 -18.19
N SER A 249 -4.92 -7.89 -16.93
CA SER A 249 -6.18 -8.20 -16.25
C SER A 249 -6.64 -7.02 -15.43
N ASP A 250 -7.95 -6.78 -15.41
CA ASP A 250 -8.53 -5.76 -14.55
C ASP A 250 -8.59 -6.24 -13.10
N PHE A 251 -8.39 -5.33 -12.17
CA PHE A 251 -8.59 -5.56 -10.74
C PHE A 251 -9.55 -4.53 -10.15
N SER A 252 -10.31 -4.97 -9.15
CA SER A 252 -11.17 -4.12 -8.34
C SER A 252 -11.10 -4.63 -6.91
N SER A 253 -10.44 -3.88 -6.05
CA SER A 253 -10.28 -4.22 -4.64
C SER A 253 -11.15 -3.32 -3.79
N SER A 254 -11.80 -3.88 -2.77
CA SER A 254 -12.63 -3.13 -1.83
C SER A 254 -12.47 -3.68 -0.42
N VAL A 255 -12.51 -2.79 0.55
CA VAL A 255 -12.53 -3.12 1.98
C VAL A 255 -13.79 -2.53 2.62
N SER A 256 -14.50 -3.34 3.41
CA SER A 256 -15.77 -2.97 4.04
C SER A 256 -15.65 -2.93 5.56
N ASN A 257 -15.29 -1.76 6.08
CA ASN A 257 -15.37 -1.42 7.50
C ASN A 257 -14.62 -2.39 8.43
N GLU A 258 -13.38 -2.74 8.09
CA GLU A 258 -12.49 -3.48 8.98
C GLU A 258 -12.12 -2.60 10.17
N ILE A 259 -12.17 -3.14 11.40
CA ILE A 259 -11.90 -2.41 12.65
C ILE A 259 -10.65 -3.01 13.29
N HIS A 260 -9.74 -2.14 13.71
CA HIS A 260 -8.51 -2.51 14.39
C HIS A 260 -8.35 -1.70 15.67
N ASP A 261 -7.95 -2.39 16.75
CA ASP A 261 -7.65 -1.78 18.04
C ASP A 261 -6.13 -1.61 18.19
N GLY A 262 -5.68 -0.45 18.67
CA GLY A 262 -4.26 -0.18 18.94
C GLY A 262 -3.41 0.15 17.69
N ASP A 263 -2.18 -0.37 17.64
CA ASP A 263 -1.22 -0.13 16.56
C ASP A 263 -1.77 -0.67 15.22
N PHE A 264 -1.97 0.24 14.29
CA PHE A 264 -2.60 -0.04 13.01
C PHE A 264 -1.60 0.11 11.87
N VAL A 265 -1.46 -0.90 11.03
CA VAL A 265 -0.70 -0.82 9.78
C VAL A 265 -1.55 -1.38 8.65
N TYR A 266 -1.77 -0.57 7.62
CA TYR A 266 -2.59 -0.96 6.48
C TYR A 266 -1.85 -0.76 5.17
N ARG A 267 -1.88 -1.80 4.34
CA ARG A 267 -1.39 -1.77 2.96
C ARG A 267 -2.57 -1.59 2.03
N PHE A 268 -2.57 -0.51 1.25
CA PHE A 268 -3.65 -0.24 0.31
C PHE A 268 -3.63 -1.26 -0.84
N PRO A 269 -4.76 -1.91 -1.16
CA PRO A 269 -4.83 -2.91 -2.22
C PRO A 269 -4.90 -2.23 -3.59
N LEU A 270 -3.76 -1.76 -4.10
CA LEU A 270 -3.66 -1.01 -5.36
C LEU A 270 -3.39 -1.89 -6.59
N GLY A 271 -3.48 -3.22 -6.45
CA GLY A 271 -3.00 -4.18 -7.45
C GLY A 271 -1.67 -4.82 -7.06
N SER A 272 -1.29 -5.87 -7.78
CA SER A 272 -0.09 -6.69 -7.55
C SER A 272 0.75 -6.88 -8.82
N GLY A 273 0.48 -6.06 -9.84
CA GLY A 273 1.05 -6.17 -11.18
C GLY A 273 2.57 -6.05 -11.21
N HIS A 274 3.25 -7.19 -11.15
CA HIS A 274 4.71 -7.29 -11.12
C HIS A 274 5.41 -6.70 -12.36
N ALA A 275 4.69 -6.49 -13.48
CA ALA A 275 5.27 -6.03 -14.73
C ALA A 275 4.82 -4.63 -15.18
N ALA A 276 3.56 -4.29 -14.95
CA ALA A 276 2.97 -2.99 -15.30
C ALA A 276 1.65 -2.81 -14.56
N MET A 277 1.29 -1.57 -14.24
CA MET A 277 0.05 -1.27 -13.57
C MET A 277 -0.51 0.07 -14.03
N ASN A 278 -1.79 0.09 -14.35
CA ASN A 278 -2.56 1.29 -14.63
C ASN A 278 -3.66 1.41 -13.59
N LEU A 279 -3.44 2.23 -12.56
CA LEU A 279 -4.43 2.53 -11.55
C LEU A 279 -5.41 3.57 -12.12
N SER A 280 -6.69 3.23 -12.17
CA SER A 280 -7.76 4.17 -12.57
C SER A 280 -8.08 5.15 -11.45
N GLY A 281 -7.98 4.68 -10.20
CA GLY A 281 -8.09 5.51 -9.00
C GLY A 281 -8.41 4.66 -7.77
N GLY A 282 -8.42 5.32 -6.62
CA GLY A 282 -8.80 4.71 -5.35
C GLY A 282 -9.11 5.74 -4.27
N ASP A 283 -9.94 5.35 -3.31
CA ASP A 283 -10.34 6.22 -2.22
C ASP A 283 -10.62 5.40 -0.96
N PHE A 284 -9.84 5.65 0.08
CA PHE A 284 -9.92 4.97 1.35
C PHE A 284 -10.14 5.97 2.48
N LEU A 285 -11.15 5.69 3.30
CA LEU A 285 -11.46 6.44 4.51
C LEU A 285 -11.09 5.60 5.73
N LEU A 286 -10.18 6.13 6.53
CA LEU A 286 -9.84 5.64 7.84
C LEU A 286 -10.56 6.53 8.85
N SER A 287 -11.51 5.98 9.61
CA SER A 287 -12.26 6.70 10.63
C SER A 287 -11.76 6.28 11.99
N LEU A 288 -11.17 7.23 12.70
CA LEU A 288 -10.69 7.05 14.06
C LEU A 288 -11.77 7.53 15.02
N ASN A 289 -12.05 6.75 16.06
CA ASN A 289 -13.01 7.12 17.10
C ASN A 289 -12.50 8.20 18.06
N ASN A 290 -11.18 8.37 18.17
CA ASN A 290 -10.53 9.48 18.85
C ASN A 290 -9.25 9.86 18.08
N ARG A 291 -8.70 11.04 18.36
CA ARG A 291 -7.54 11.60 17.63
C ARG A 291 -6.27 11.66 18.48
N ASN A 292 -6.17 10.86 19.53
CA ASN A 292 -4.99 10.76 20.39
C ASN A 292 -3.87 9.92 19.74
N ILE A 293 -3.42 10.39 18.58
CA ILE A 293 -2.36 9.77 17.79
C ILE A 293 -1.00 10.10 18.42
N SER A 294 -0.14 9.10 18.57
CA SER A 294 1.25 9.25 19.04
C SER A 294 2.23 9.28 17.86
N SER A 295 1.94 8.51 16.80
CA SER A 295 2.69 8.55 15.56
C SER A 295 1.85 8.12 14.37
N MET A 296 2.14 8.70 13.22
CA MET A 296 1.58 8.29 11.94
C MET A 296 2.69 8.25 10.90
N THR A 297 2.70 7.22 10.06
CA THR A 297 3.67 7.08 8.98
C THR A 297 2.96 6.74 7.69
N LEU A 298 3.13 7.56 6.65
CA LEU A 298 2.74 7.25 5.29
C LEU A 298 3.99 6.85 4.51
N THR A 299 3.98 5.67 3.92
CA THR A 299 5.08 5.16 3.11
C THR A 299 4.59 4.87 1.72
N VAL A 300 5.26 5.44 0.72
CA VAL A 300 5.11 5.09 -0.69
C VAL A 300 6.41 4.46 -1.12
N SER A 301 6.36 3.20 -1.51
CA SER A 301 7.53 2.38 -1.78
C SER A 301 7.43 1.69 -3.12
N GLU A 302 8.58 1.54 -3.76
CA GLU A 302 8.68 0.88 -5.05
C GLU A 302 10.12 0.43 -5.32
N SER A 303 10.31 -0.80 -5.80
CA SER A 303 11.58 -1.33 -6.31
C SER A 303 12.81 -1.03 -5.44
N GLY A 304 12.64 -1.01 -4.11
CA GLY A 304 13.71 -0.75 -3.14
C GLY A 304 13.93 0.72 -2.74
N ALA A 305 13.22 1.67 -3.34
CA ALA A 305 13.18 3.08 -2.93
C ALA A 305 11.87 3.40 -2.18
N SER A 306 11.88 4.44 -1.33
CA SER A 306 10.70 4.82 -0.55
C SER A 306 10.68 6.31 -0.23
N GLU A 307 9.50 6.90 -0.39
CA GLU A 307 9.13 8.19 0.19
C GLU A 307 8.39 7.94 1.49
N VAL A 308 8.90 8.49 2.58
CA VAL A 308 8.36 8.25 3.92
C VAL A 308 8.07 9.60 4.58
N TRP A 309 6.81 9.77 4.98
CA TRP A 309 6.38 10.88 5.84
C TRP A 309 6.04 10.32 7.21
N THR A 310 6.77 10.76 8.23
CA THR A 310 6.59 10.31 9.62
C THR A 310 6.24 11.50 10.49
N TRP A 311 5.06 11.45 11.10
CA TRP A 311 4.57 12.39 12.09
C TRP A 311 4.69 11.76 13.47
N LYS A 312 5.35 12.41 14.41
CA LYS A 312 5.52 11.92 15.79
C LYS A 312 5.14 13.00 16.79
N ALA A 313 4.45 12.61 17.86
CA ALA A 313 4.08 13.53 18.93
C ALA A 313 5.32 14.27 19.47
N ALA A 314 5.20 15.59 19.59
CA ALA A 314 6.25 16.40 20.17
C ALA A 314 6.42 16.07 21.66
N VAL A 315 7.67 15.97 22.12
CA VAL A 315 8.00 15.58 23.50
C VAL A 315 7.33 16.49 24.54
N ASN A 316 7.21 17.78 24.23
CA ASN A 316 6.68 18.79 25.14
C ASN A 316 5.25 19.24 24.78
N ASP A 317 4.69 18.70 23.69
CA ASP A 317 3.35 19.06 23.24
C ASP A 317 2.68 17.85 22.59
N GLY A 318 1.89 17.13 23.38
CA GLY A 318 1.18 15.96 22.90
C GLY A 318 0.12 16.25 21.84
N ASN A 319 -0.27 17.52 21.62
CA ASN A 319 -1.27 17.88 20.61
C ASN A 319 -0.65 18.03 19.21
N ASN A 320 0.66 18.25 19.14
CA ASN A 320 1.38 18.47 17.89
C ASN A 320 2.14 17.21 17.47
N LEU A 321 1.95 16.81 16.21
CA LEU A 321 2.75 15.80 15.54
C LEU A 321 3.73 16.49 14.59
N ASN A 322 5.02 16.37 14.91
CA ASN A 322 6.10 16.94 14.13
C ASN A 322 6.45 16.01 12.98
N LEU A 323 6.58 16.60 11.79
CA LEU A 323 6.90 15.89 10.57
C LEU A 323 8.42 15.67 10.43
N THR A 324 8.77 14.46 10.02
CA THR A 324 10.08 14.09 9.47
C THR A 324 9.88 13.37 8.14
N ARG A 325 10.77 13.60 7.18
CA ARG A 325 10.65 13.06 5.82
C ARG A 325 11.94 12.41 5.34
N SER A 326 11.79 11.31 4.62
CA SER A 326 12.83 10.70 3.80
C SER A 326 12.37 10.70 2.35
N LEU A 327 13.08 11.44 1.50
CA LEU A 327 12.72 11.65 0.10
C LEU A 327 13.68 10.89 -0.80
N ALA A 328 13.18 9.90 -1.54
CA ALA A 328 13.98 9.05 -2.43
C ALA A 328 13.35 8.79 -3.81
N LEU A 329 12.05 9.06 -4.01
CA LEU A 329 11.35 8.88 -5.30
C LEU A 329 11.20 10.20 -6.07
N GLY A 330 11.39 11.36 -5.42
CA GLY A 330 11.33 12.66 -6.10
C GLY A 330 9.89 13.15 -6.34
N VAL A 331 9.00 12.87 -5.40
CA VAL A 331 7.57 13.21 -5.50
C VAL A 331 7.37 14.73 -5.60
N THR A 332 6.54 15.13 -6.56
CA THR A 332 6.28 16.54 -6.86
C THR A 332 5.04 17.06 -6.15
N ALA A 333 5.04 18.36 -5.82
CA ALA A 333 3.90 19.00 -5.18
C ALA A 333 2.72 19.11 -6.14
N LEU A 334 1.54 18.72 -5.68
CA LEU A 334 0.28 18.92 -6.40
C LEU A 334 -0.42 20.19 -5.89
N ALA A 335 -0.84 21.07 -6.79
CA ALA A 335 -1.57 22.29 -6.44
C ALA A 335 -2.88 21.96 -5.69
N SER A 336 -3.32 22.86 -4.79
CA SER A 336 -4.66 22.77 -4.19
C SER A 336 -5.73 22.88 -5.27
N ASP A 337 -6.82 22.17 -5.08
CA ASP A 337 -8.02 22.34 -5.89
C ASP A 337 -9.07 23.17 -5.13
N ASN A 338 -10.22 23.39 -5.76
CA ASN A 338 -11.30 24.18 -5.18
C ASN A 338 -12.02 23.52 -4.00
N SER A 339 -11.66 22.28 -3.62
CA SER A 339 -12.19 21.63 -2.40
C SER A 339 -11.50 22.14 -1.13
N ASP A 340 -10.33 22.76 -1.26
CA ASP A 340 -9.61 23.44 -0.20
C ASP A 340 -10.15 24.88 0.00
N PRO A 341 -10.80 25.19 1.14
CA PRO A 341 -11.28 26.54 1.43
C PRO A 341 -10.16 27.58 1.43
N TYR A 342 -8.92 27.21 1.76
CA TYR A 342 -7.81 28.16 1.76
C TYR A 342 -7.40 28.51 0.33
N ALA A 343 -7.35 27.52 -0.56
CA ALA A 343 -7.06 27.73 -1.96
C ALA A 343 -8.18 28.50 -2.66
N LYS A 344 -9.44 28.13 -2.41
CA LYS A 344 -10.61 28.82 -2.96
C LYS A 344 -10.64 30.31 -2.62
N ASN A 345 -10.19 30.67 -1.43
CA ASN A 345 -10.13 32.06 -0.97
C ASN A 345 -8.75 32.71 -1.14
N LEU A 346 -7.84 32.08 -1.90
CA LEU A 346 -6.50 32.61 -2.25
C LEU A 346 -5.63 32.96 -1.02
N PHE A 347 -5.68 32.17 0.05
CA PHE A 347 -4.92 32.43 1.27
C PHE A 347 -3.43 32.12 1.17
N TYR A 348 -3.00 31.37 0.16
CA TYR A 348 -1.62 30.94 0.01
C TYR A 348 -0.78 31.96 -0.75
N ALA A 349 0.42 32.23 -0.25
CA ALA A 349 1.42 33.02 -0.96
C ALA A 349 2.14 32.22 -2.07
N LYS A 350 2.14 30.89 -1.98
CA LYS A 350 2.81 29.99 -2.92
C LYS A 350 2.08 28.64 -3.00
N ASN A 351 2.27 27.92 -4.10
CA ASN A 351 1.81 26.53 -4.21
C ASN A 351 2.71 25.61 -3.37
N ASP A 352 2.08 24.74 -2.60
CA ASP A 352 2.77 23.75 -1.76
C ASP A 352 1.94 22.46 -1.69
N PHE A 353 2.58 21.37 -1.28
CA PHE A 353 1.90 20.09 -1.09
C PHE A 353 1.17 20.03 0.25
N TYR A 354 1.55 20.83 1.23
CA TYR A 354 0.84 20.98 2.51
C TYR A 354 -0.19 22.11 2.48
N LYS A 355 -1.42 21.77 2.85
CA LYS A 355 -2.61 22.61 2.67
C LYS A 355 -3.49 22.60 3.93
N GLY A 356 -4.44 23.53 3.97
CA GLY A 356 -5.27 23.85 5.14
C GLY A 356 -4.44 24.11 6.39
N THR A 357 -4.76 23.41 7.49
CA THR A 357 -4.06 23.53 8.78
C THR A 357 -2.62 23.03 8.76
N LEU A 358 -2.23 22.27 7.72
CA LEU A 358 -0.86 21.79 7.52
C LEU A 358 0.04 22.82 6.82
N ALA A 359 -0.54 23.86 6.21
CA ALA A 359 0.26 24.95 5.70
C ALA A 359 0.94 25.65 6.88
N GLY A 360 2.26 25.89 6.77
CA GLY A 360 2.95 26.67 7.79
C GLY A 360 2.39 28.09 7.86
N LYS A 361 2.29 28.67 9.05
CA LYS A 361 1.75 30.02 9.29
C LYS A 361 2.38 31.07 8.37
N GLY A 362 3.68 30.96 8.10
CA GLY A 362 4.40 31.86 7.20
C GLY A 362 4.04 31.74 5.71
N ALA A 363 3.25 30.74 5.31
CA ALA A 363 2.76 30.56 3.93
C ALA A 363 1.42 31.26 3.67
N LEU A 364 0.76 31.79 4.71
CA LEU A 364 -0.53 32.47 4.61
C LEU A 364 -0.35 33.98 4.42
N ASN A 365 -1.19 34.57 3.58
CA ASN A 365 -1.20 36.01 3.30
C ASN A 365 -2.25 36.77 4.12
N GLN A 366 -2.34 38.09 3.93
CA GLN A 366 -3.27 38.95 4.68
C GLN A 366 -4.75 38.56 4.46
N ALA A 367 -5.11 38.01 3.29
CA ALA A 367 -6.48 37.61 2.99
C ALA A 367 -6.99 36.53 3.96
N TYR A 368 -6.09 35.70 4.51
CA TYR A 368 -6.43 34.74 5.57
C TYR A 368 -6.90 35.44 6.85
N THR A 369 -6.11 36.40 7.33
CA THR A 369 -6.41 37.18 8.54
C THR A 369 -7.71 37.97 8.36
N ASP A 370 -7.89 38.60 7.20
CA ASP A 370 -9.10 39.38 6.89
C ASP A 370 -10.34 38.48 6.84
N TYR A 371 -10.22 37.29 6.26
CA TYR A 371 -11.32 36.33 6.20
C TYR A 371 -11.72 35.81 7.58
N ILE A 372 -10.76 35.48 8.45
CA ILE A 372 -11.03 35.03 9.81
C ILE A 372 -11.77 36.10 10.61
N ASN A 373 -11.36 37.36 10.45
CA ASN A 373 -11.97 38.47 11.18
C ASN A 373 -13.37 38.84 10.68
N ASN A 374 -13.66 38.63 9.38
CA ASN A 374 -14.88 39.15 8.74
C ASN A 374 -15.89 38.09 8.28
N THR A 375 -15.47 36.82 8.08
CA THR A 375 -16.32 35.78 7.47
C THR A 375 -16.57 34.60 8.40
N VAL A 376 -15.54 33.80 8.71
CA VAL A 376 -15.67 32.67 9.64
C VAL A 376 -14.34 32.41 10.34
N PRO A 377 -14.32 32.32 11.69
CA PRO A 377 -13.09 32.00 12.39
C PRO A 377 -12.69 30.53 12.15
N LEU A 378 -11.46 30.34 11.65
CA LEU A 378 -10.86 29.04 11.35
C LEU A 378 -9.78 28.70 12.38
N SER A 379 -9.53 27.41 12.60
CA SER A 379 -8.43 26.96 13.44
C SER A 379 -7.06 27.46 12.97
N LEU A 380 -6.13 27.59 13.90
CA LEU A 380 -4.79 28.09 13.60
C LEU A 380 -3.97 27.05 12.81
N PRO A 381 -3.26 27.49 11.74
CA PRO A 381 -2.27 26.65 11.07
C PRO A 381 -1.10 26.35 12.02
N GLN A 382 -0.33 25.33 11.70
CA GLN A 382 0.94 25.06 12.38
C GLN A 382 2.01 26.10 12.04
N ASP A 383 3.00 26.23 12.92
CA ASP A 383 4.15 27.11 12.65
C ASP A 383 5.01 26.53 11.52
N SER A 384 5.26 25.22 11.54
CA SER A 384 6.01 24.51 10.51
C SER A 384 5.07 23.83 9.52
N ALA A 385 5.47 23.86 8.24
CA ALA A 385 4.70 23.21 7.18
C ALA A 385 4.72 21.68 7.35
N GLY A 386 3.53 21.10 7.31
CA GLY A 386 3.32 19.65 7.37
C GLY A 386 3.18 19.07 8.76
N ASP A 387 3.43 19.85 9.81
CA ASP A 387 3.09 19.44 11.17
C ASP A 387 1.57 19.36 11.32
N ILE A 388 1.10 18.49 12.21
CA ILE A 388 -0.32 18.27 12.46
C ILE A 388 -0.62 18.63 13.90
N ASN A 389 -1.53 19.59 14.11
CA ASN A 389 -2.13 19.75 15.43
C ASN A 389 -3.47 19.03 15.47
N LEU A 390 -3.55 18.05 16.36
CA LEU A 390 -4.67 17.14 16.50
C LEU A 390 -5.94 17.86 16.99
N VAL A 391 -5.81 18.89 17.81
CA VAL A 391 -6.96 19.67 18.31
C VAL A 391 -7.41 20.77 17.35
N ASN A 392 -6.62 21.05 16.31
CA ASN A 392 -6.92 22.09 15.31
C ASN A 392 -7.30 21.56 13.93
N THR A 393 -7.00 20.30 13.65
CA THR A 393 -7.24 19.68 12.34
C THR A 393 -8.44 18.75 12.44
N ASP A 394 -9.48 19.03 11.66
CA ASP A 394 -10.71 18.24 11.65
C ASP A 394 -10.50 16.86 11.03
N ASN A 395 -10.06 16.86 9.76
CA ASN A 395 -9.81 15.67 8.97
C ASN A 395 -8.52 15.84 8.17
N LEU A 396 -7.89 14.72 7.81
CA LEU A 396 -6.73 14.70 6.92
C LEU A 396 -7.09 14.08 5.59
N ILE A 397 -6.52 14.62 4.52
CA ILE A 397 -6.66 14.07 3.16
C ILE A 397 -5.27 14.00 2.55
N PHE A 398 -4.80 12.79 2.27
CA PHE A 398 -3.61 12.51 1.48
C PHE A 398 -4.03 12.15 0.07
N THR A 399 -3.44 12.78 -0.94
CA THR A 399 -3.69 12.48 -2.34
C THR A 399 -2.37 12.13 -3.01
N ILE A 400 -2.29 10.91 -3.52
CA ILE A 400 -1.17 10.38 -4.29
C ILE A 400 -1.65 10.20 -5.72
N GLY A 401 -0.84 10.60 -6.70
CA GLY A 401 -1.20 10.48 -8.10
C GLY A 401 0.02 10.60 -8.98
N GLN A 402 -0.21 10.88 -10.26
CA GLN A 402 0.84 11.13 -11.24
C GLN A 402 0.51 12.36 -12.06
N LYS A 403 1.54 13.08 -12.53
CA LYS A 403 1.33 14.19 -13.46
C LYS A 403 0.66 13.66 -14.75
N PRO A 404 -0.29 14.41 -15.33
CA PRO A 404 -0.91 14.00 -16.59
C PRO A 404 0.13 13.76 -17.69
N ASN A 405 -0.07 12.71 -18.49
CA ASN A 405 0.79 12.35 -19.64
C ASN A 405 2.25 12.07 -19.29
N THR A 406 2.53 11.66 -18.06
CA THR A 406 3.86 11.25 -17.61
C THR A 406 3.84 9.82 -17.11
N GLN A 407 5.02 9.20 -17.04
CA GLN A 407 5.18 7.82 -16.60
C GLN A 407 6.35 7.72 -15.63
N GLY A 408 6.33 6.69 -14.78
CA GLY A 408 7.39 6.42 -13.82
C GLY A 408 7.34 7.30 -12.57
N TYR A 409 8.19 6.99 -11.60
CA TYR A 409 8.04 7.42 -10.21
C TYR A 409 8.41 8.89 -9.96
N GLY A 410 9.40 9.43 -10.68
CA GLY A 410 9.74 10.85 -10.63
C GLY A 410 8.62 11.78 -11.12
N SER A 411 7.53 11.21 -11.65
CA SER A 411 6.33 11.96 -12.04
C SER A 411 5.16 11.83 -11.06
N MET A 412 5.35 11.10 -9.96
CA MET A 412 4.38 11.03 -8.89
C MET A 412 4.15 12.40 -8.27
N THR A 413 2.90 12.62 -7.87
CA THR A 413 2.45 13.84 -7.22
C THR A 413 1.89 13.51 -5.85
N PHE A 414 2.15 14.37 -4.88
CA PHE A 414 1.56 14.28 -3.56
C PHE A 414 0.96 15.61 -3.12
N SER A 415 -0.14 15.53 -2.40
CA SER A 415 -0.59 16.61 -1.54
C SER A 415 -1.25 16.07 -0.28
N ALA A 416 -1.13 16.86 0.78
CA ALA A 416 -1.71 16.63 2.09
C ALA A 416 -2.50 17.86 2.50
N TYR A 417 -3.77 17.66 2.85
CA TYR A 417 -4.66 18.72 3.29
C TYR A 417 -5.19 18.40 4.69
N GLY A 418 -5.00 19.34 5.61
CA GLY A 418 -5.63 19.31 6.92
C GLY A 418 -6.85 20.21 6.92
N GLN A 419 -8.03 19.64 7.05
CA GLN A 419 -9.26 20.42 7.09
C GLN A 419 -9.27 21.29 8.36
N PRO A 420 -9.47 22.61 8.22
CA PRO A 420 -9.59 23.51 9.36
C PRO A 420 -10.90 23.24 10.11
N LEU A 421 -10.84 23.37 11.43
CA LEU A 421 -12.03 23.45 12.25
C LEU A 421 -12.66 24.84 12.09
N LYS A 422 -13.99 24.87 12.08
CA LYS A 422 -14.78 26.09 11.98
C LYS A 422 -15.41 26.36 13.34
N PHE A 423 -15.27 27.59 13.83
CA PHE A 423 -15.92 27.99 15.08
C PHE A 423 -17.26 28.65 14.80
N GLY A 424 -18.26 28.29 15.61
CA GLY A 424 -19.58 28.92 15.63
C GLY A 424 -19.77 29.77 16.89
N PRO A 425 -20.74 30.70 16.90
CA PRO A 425 -21.10 31.43 18.11
C PRO A 425 -21.73 30.48 19.14
N LEU A 426 -21.53 30.79 20.43
CA LEU A 426 -22.23 30.11 21.51
C LEU A 426 -23.61 30.76 21.68
N LEU A 427 -24.66 29.96 21.52
CA LEU A 427 -26.04 30.41 21.68
C LEU A 427 -26.64 29.81 22.96
N VAL A 428 -27.38 30.61 23.72
CA VAL A 428 -28.24 30.14 24.82
C VAL A 428 -29.67 30.50 24.45
N GLY A 429 -30.45 29.48 24.11
CA GLY A 429 -31.70 29.68 23.37
C GLY A 429 -31.40 30.23 21.98
N SER A 430 -32.02 31.36 21.61
CA SER A 430 -31.80 32.06 20.34
C SER A 430 -30.88 33.28 20.46
N LYS A 431 -30.27 33.52 21.63
CA LYS A 431 -29.39 34.66 21.86
C LYS A 431 -27.93 34.24 21.85
N GLU A 432 -27.13 34.98 21.09
CA GLU A 432 -25.67 34.86 21.12
C GLU A 432 -25.14 35.38 22.46
N VAL A 433 -24.40 34.52 23.16
CA VAL A 433 -23.75 34.84 24.44
C VAL A 433 -22.23 34.96 24.31
N ALA A 434 -21.65 34.41 23.24
CA ALA A 434 -20.26 34.62 22.83
C ALA A 434 -20.15 34.43 21.32
N SER A 435 -19.39 35.31 20.66
CA SER A 435 -19.16 35.22 19.21
C SER A 435 -18.23 34.08 18.86
N ALA A 436 -18.26 33.63 17.60
CA ALA A 436 -17.37 32.58 17.11
C ALA A 436 -15.88 32.93 17.32
N MET A 437 -15.52 34.21 17.24
CA MET A 437 -14.14 34.67 17.49
C MET A 437 -13.76 34.57 18.97
N GLN A 438 -14.69 34.93 19.86
CA GLN A 438 -14.49 34.77 21.30
C GLN A 438 -14.36 33.31 21.69
N MET A 439 -15.14 32.42 21.06
CA MET A 439 -15.04 30.98 21.26
C MET A 439 -13.69 30.44 20.80
N ARG A 440 -13.28 30.78 19.57
CA ARG A 440 -11.98 30.41 19.03
C ARG A 440 -10.84 30.84 19.95
N ASN A 441 -10.83 32.10 20.38
CA ASN A 441 -9.77 32.64 21.22
C ASN A 441 -9.78 32.07 22.64
N ALA A 442 -10.91 31.50 23.11
CA ALA A 442 -10.98 30.83 24.40
C ALA A 442 -10.44 29.39 24.34
N CYS A 443 -10.39 28.78 23.14
CA CYS A 443 -9.86 27.42 22.94
C CYS A 443 -8.34 27.38 22.72
N TYR A 444 -7.73 28.53 22.44
CA TYR A 444 -6.28 28.73 22.31
C TYR A 444 -5.73 29.46 23.52
#